data_AF-A0A357QX61-F1
#
_entry.id   AF-A0A357QX61-F1
#
_cell.length_a   1.000
_cell.length_b   1.000
_cell.length_c   1.000
_cell.angle_alpha   90.00
_cell.angle_beta   90.00
_cell.angle_gamma   90.00
#
_symmetry.space_group_name_H-M   'P 1'
#
loop_
_entity.id
_entity.type
_entity.pdbx_description
1 polymer ?
#
loop_
_entity_poly.entity_id
_entity_poly.type
_entity_poly.pdbx_seq_one_letter_code
_entity_poly.pdbx_strand_id
1 'polypeptide(L)'
;MNKQNAHAWLKKLISIRSEVSTEGENLMADALYQRLSQLDYFIKNPEHLSFVEAENDPYQRKSLVASMILDHSRPTLIGIGHIDTVSTIDYGKYRDLATESESLKQAFLQDLAQFKPSVQQDLMNSDYLFGRGSLDMKAGVGAWCEVCTLLDQYPHLAKANLIIGFVCDEEGNSLGMQSILSKLINIRDTFHLTYLGVIDTDYTAPKTTDSDEYTMYCGTIGKFLLNIAVFGKEAHASDPLEGIDASMILSALISKLCYNQQLSETSLGKVSPVMVPLHIEDSQQAYSVQTAKMAWGYVNVCFYKRPIEQWMNMFEVIAQQVVEELQQKMRLALSAQGSTKEPVPIRVITQKQLSKSKLDLHLPDERLEAYRYVQDSYQSVMNDEALIVLYISPPYYPAFTIDPQHSPLVTYIQSNVRSTHPYTIEPYYPYISDMSFVKGVNQHEIKALKQYLPNDHRLDERMLHMMSALDCEMINIGPLGKDAHQWTERVSLSSFDWLINTLAQCVLEVKDEIFDSNEQFLGT
;
A
#
# COMPACT_ATOMS: atom_id res chain seq x y z
N MET A 1 29.69 12.94 -1.18
CA MET A 1 28.95 11.97 -0.32
C MET A 1 29.88 10.81 0.05
N ASN A 2 29.94 10.38 1.32
CA ASN A 2 30.70 9.19 1.71
C ASN A 2 29.82 7.92 1.53
N LYS A 3 29.91 7.29 0.35
CA LYS A 3 29.13 6.09 -0.01
C LYS A 3 29.24 4.95 1.00
N GLN A 4 30.43 4.75 1.58
CA GLN A 4 30.65 3.65 2.54
C GLN A 4 29.83 3.83 3.82
N ASN A 5 29.70 5.07 4.30
CA ASN A 5 28.88 5.37 5.47
C ASN A 5 27.39 5.15 5.18
N ALA A 6 26.92 5.60 4.01
CA ALA A 6 25.53 5.40 3.58
C ALA A 6 25.18 3.90 3.45
N HIS A 7 26.06 3.10 2.84
CA HIS A 7 25.86 1.65 2.70
C HIS A 7 25.91 0.94 4.06
N ALA A 8 26.78 1.37 4.97
CA ALA A 8 26.84 0.84 6.33
C ALA A 8 25.56 1.17 7.11
N TRP A 9 25.01 2.37 6.93
CA TRP A 9 23.73 2.75 7.53
C TRP A 9 22.57 1.92 6.97
N LEU A 10 22.51 1.71 5.66
CA LEU A 10 21.51 0.83 5.05
C LEU A 10 21.57 -0.60 5.63
N LYS A 11 22.77 -1.18 5.74
CA LYS A 11 22.94 -2.50 6.40
C LYS A 11 22.46 -2.50 7.85
N LYS A 12 22.67 -1.40 8.58
CA LYS A 12 22.18 -1.24 9.95
C LYS A 12 20.66 -1.15 10.02
N LEU A 13 20.01 -0.48 9.08
CA LEU A 13 18.56 -0.49 8.97
C LEU A 13 18.03 -1.90 8.67
N ILE A 14 18.65 -2.61 7.70
CA ILE A 14 18.23 -3.97 7.33
C ILE A 14 18.30 -4.93 8.53
N SER A 15 19.32 -4.80 9.40
CA SER A 15 19.46 -5.65 10.59
C SER A 15 18.42 -5.43 11.69
N ILE A 16 17.66 -4.33 11.64
CA ILE A 16 16.54 -4.11 12.56
C ILE A 16 15.32 -4.85 12.00
N ARG A 17 14.90 -5.94 12.65
CA ARG A 17 13.70 -6.68 12.26
C ARG A 17 12.45 -5.86 12.62
N SER A 18 11.84 -5.24 11.62
CA SER A 18 10.65 -4.38 11.74
C SER A 18 9.45 -4.96 11.00
N GLU A 19 9.15 -6.24 11.21
CA GLU A 19 7.97 -6.87 10.61
C GLU A 19 6.69 -6.13 11.03
N VAL A 20 5.79 -5.87 10.09
CA VAL A 20 4.51 -5.21 10.36
C VAL A 20 3.74 -5.94 11.46
N SER A 21 3.01 -5.20 12.29
CA SER A 21 2.30 -5.73 13.45
C SER A 21 3.24 -6.35 14.50
N THR A 22 4.42 -5.75 14.70
CA THR A 22 5.35 -6.12 15.77
C THR A 22 5.96 -4.89 16.45
N GLU A 23 6.54 -5.08 17.63
CA GLU A 23 7.32 -4.03 18.32
C GLU A 23 8.57 -3.59 17.52
N GLY A 24 8.96 -4.35 16.49
CA GLY A 24 10.11 -4.04 15.65
C GLY A 24 10.02 -2.71 14.92
N GLU A 25 8.81 -2.25 14.61
CA GLU A 25 8.56 -0.93 14.00
C GLU A 25 8.98 0.20 14.95
N ASN A 26 8.70 0.06 16.25
CA ASN A 26 9.14 1.02 17.27
C ASN A 26 10.67 1.04 17.42
N LEU A 27 11.33 -0.13 17.35
CA LEU A 27 12.79 -0.22 17.38
C LEU A 27 13.44 0.50 16.19
N MET A 28 12.81 0.42 15.01
CA MET A 28 13.25 1.16 13.84
C MET A 28 13.10 2.67 14.01
N ALA A 29 11.93 3.13 14.48
CA ALA A 29 11.69 4.53 14.78
C ALA A 29 12.71 5.10 15.80
N ASP A 30 13.03 4.32 16.83
CA ASP A 30 14.03 4.67 17.84
C ASP A 30 15.45 4.76 17.25
N ALA A 31 15.83 3.83 16.37
CA ALA A 31 17.12 3.85 15.70
C ALA A 31 17.27 5.09 14.78
N LEU A 32 16.20 5.45 14.06
CA LEU A 32 16.16 6.66 13.24
C LEU A 32 16.28 7.92 14.09
N TYR A 33 15.56 7.99 15.22
CA TYR A 33 15.66 9.10 16.16
C TYR A 33 17.09 9.23 16.71
N GLN A 34 17.70 8.12 17.15
CA GLN A 34 19.07 8.10 17.66
C GLN A 34 20.09 8.56 16.61
N ARG A 35 19.87 8.22 15.34
CA ARG A 35 20.74 8.65 14.23
C ARG A 35 20.59 10.15 13.96
N LEU A 36 19.36 10.63 13.80
CA LEU A 36 19.10 12.02 13.40
C LEU A 36 19.32 13.03 14.53
N SER A 37 19.06 12.66 15.79
CA SER A 37 19.27 13.53 16.96
C SER A 37 20.75 13.92 17.19
N GLN A 38 21.69 13.26 16.50
CA GLN A 38 23.12 13.58 16.54
C GLN A 38 23.53 14.68 15.55
N LEU A 39 22.65 15.06 14.62
CA LEU A 39 22.92 16.14 13.66
C LEU A 39 22.84 17.50 14.36
N ASP A 40 23.73 18.43 14.00
CA ASP A 40 23.86 19.74 14.66
C ASP A 40 22.54 20.53 14.63
N TYR A 41 21.78 20.40 13.54
CA TYR A 41 20.48 21.01 13.36
C TYR A 41 19.46 20.50 14.41
N PHE A 42 19.37 19.20 14.64
CA PHE A 42 18.41 18.62 15.58
C PHE A 42 18.87 18.75 17.04
N ILE A 43 20.18 18.88 17.29
CA ILE A 43 20.70 19.25 18.61
C ILE A 43 20.25 20.68 18.98
N LYS A 44 20.26 21.61 18.01
CA LYS A 44 19.83 23.00 18.20
C LYS A 44 18.31 23.17 18.22
N ASN A 45 17.58 22.31 17.51
CA ASN A 45 16.13 22.35 17.36
C ASN A 45 15.51 20.98 17.68
N PRO A 46 15.58 20.50 18.93
CA PRO A 46 15.13 19.14 19.30
C PRO A 46 13.62 18.93 19.06
N GLU A 47 12.80 19.98 19.12
CA GLU A 47 11.36 19.94 18.86
C GLU A 47 11.00 19.64 17.40
N HIS A 48 11.97 19.79 16.48
CA HIS A 48 11.81 19.46 15.07
C HIS A 48 12.03 17.97 14.76
N LEU A 49 12.35 17.16 15.76
CA LEU A 49 12.44 15.70 15.66
C LEU A 49 11.49 15.07 16.69
N SER A 50 10.33 14.58 16.24
CA SER A 50 9.27 14.16 17.14
C SER A 50 8.59 12.87 16.69
N PHE A 51 8.27 12.01 17.65
CA PHE A 51 7.41 10.86 17.42
C PHE A 51 5.95 11.26 17.27
N VAL A 52 5.22 10.49 16.47
CA VAL A 52 3.76 10.57 16.33
C VAL A 52 3.22 9.16 16.55
N GLU A 53 2.39 8.98 17.57
CA GLU A 53 1.78 7.69 17.91
C GLU A 53 0.70 7.33 16.88
N ALA A 54 0.64 6.04 16.52
CA ALA A 54 -0.46 5.50 15.73
C ALA A 54 -1.72 5.41 16.60
N GLU A 55 -2.82 6.05 16.17
CA GLU A 55 -4.06 6.10 16.93
C GLU A 55 -4.68 4.69 17.08
N ASN A 56 -5.08 4.32 18.32
CA ASN A 56 -5.72 3.03 18.66
C ASN A 56 -4.93 1.77 18.27
N ASP A 57 -3.61 1.89 18.16
CA ASP A 57 -2.76 0.77 17.73
C ASP A 57 -2.43 -0.20 18.89
N PRO A 58 -2.71 -1.51 18.76
CA PRO A 58 -2.45 -2.49 19.81
C PRO A 58 -0.95 -2.66 20.13
N TYR A 59 -0.07 -2.31 19.19
CA TYR A 59 1.39 -2.41 19.35
C TYR A 59 2.02 -1.09 19.82
N GLN A 60 1.20 -0.05 20.05
CA GLN A 60 1.65 1.30 20.43
C GLN A 60 2.75 1.81 19.50
N ARG A 61 2.59 1.57 18.20
CA ARG A 61 3.55 1.94 17.17
C ARG A 61 3.64 3.45 17.02
N LYS A 62 4.82 3.92 16.65
CA LYS A 62 5.09 5.34 16.42
C LYS A 62 5.84 5.56 15.12
N SER A 63 5.43 6.61 14.42
CA SER A 63 6.15 7.20 13.30
C SER A 63 7.12 8.26 13.82
N LEU A 64 8.17 8.56 13.06
CA LEU A 64 9.10 9.65 13.34
C LEU A 64 8.94 10.77 12.30
N VAL A 65 8.74 12.00 12.76
CA VAL A 65 8.72 13.18 11.89
C VAL A 65 9.97 14.02 12.16
N ALA A 66 10.75 14.27 11.10
CA ALA A 66 11.96 15.08 11.14
C ALA A 66 11.77 16.34 10.27
N SER A 67 11.98 17.54 10.82
CA SER A 67 11.69 18.82 10.13
C SER A 67 12.91 19.75 10.06
N MET A 68 13.58 19.79 8.90
CA MET A 68 14.68 20.71 8.61
C MET A 68 14.15 21.98 7.93
N ILE A 69 13.76 22.96 8.74
CA ILE A 69 13.29 24.29 8.37
C ILE A 69 14.47 25.25 8.46
N LEU A 70 15.09 25.52 7.32
CA LEU A 70 16.29 26.35 7.22
C LEU A 70 15.94 27.82 6.91
N ASP A 71 14.86 28.05 6.15
CA ASP A 71 14.34 29.38 5.82
C ASP A 71 12.84 29.29 5.50
N HIS A 72 12.00 29.99 6.26
CA HIS A 72 10.54 30.00 6.12
C HIS A 72 10.05 30.45 4.73
N SER A 73 10.85 31.23 4.00
CA SER A 73 10.48 31.71 2.66
C SER A 73 10.72 30.69 1.54
N ARG A 74 11.47 29.61 1.82
CA ARG A 74 11.76 28.56 0.84
C ARG A 74 10.57 27.62 0.65
N PRO A 75 10.40 27.04 -0.55
CA PRO A 75 9.49 25.93 -0.73
C PRO A 75 9.88 24.76 0.19
N THR A 76 8.91 23.98 0.62
CA THR A 76 9.12 22.83 1.49
C THR A 76 8.75 21.55 0.76
N LEU A 77 9.67 20.60 0.72
CA LEU A 77 9.41 19.23 0.26
C LEU A 77 9.08 18.34 1.44
N ILE A 78 8.12 17.45 1.25
CA ILE A 78 7.81 16.39 2.22
C ILE A 78 8.38 15.08 1.69
N GLY A 79 9.23 14.42 2.45
CA GLY A 79 9.68 13.05 2.20
C GLY A 79 8.81 12.04 2.94
N ILE A 80 8.52 10.90 2.33
CA ILE A 80 7.89 9.76 2.99
C ILE A 80 8.76 8.52 2.79
N GLY A 81 8.81 7.68 3.83
CA GLY A 81 9.25 6.30 3.70
C GLY A 81 8.76 5.46 4.87
N HIS A 82 8.20 4.30 4.58
CA HIS A 82 7.73 3.39 5.61
C HIS A 82 8.88 2.61 6.25
N ILE A 83 8.72 2.26 7.52
CA ILE A 83 9.78 1.68 8.35
C ILE A 83 9.55 0.20 8.68
N ASP A 84 8.34 -0.28 8.40
CA ASP A 84 7.97 -1.67 8.54
C ASP A 84 8.39 -2.51 7.33
N THR A 85 8.19 -3.81 7.43
CA THR A 85 8.44 -4.77 6.35
C THR A 85 7.42 -5.89 6.45
N VAL A 86 7.09 -6.56 5.34
CA VAL A 86 6.34 -7.83 5.42
C VAL A 86 7.10 -8.92 6.19
N SER A 87 6.39 -10.00 6.55
CA SER A 87 6.97 -11.09 7.33
C SER A 87 8.18 -11.76 6.65
N THR A 88 9.02 -12.39 7.47
CA THR A 88 10.19 -13.18 7.02
C THR A 88 9.89 -14.68 6.89
N ILE A 89 8.64 -15.11 7.11
CA ILE A 89 8.25 -16.54 7.06
C ILE A 89 8.57 -17.19 5.71
N ASP A 90 8.45 -16.43 4.62
CA ASP A 90 8.74 -16.86 3.26
C ASP A 90 10.21 -17.24 3.01
N TYR A 91 11.14 -16.76 3.84
CA TYR A 91 12.56 -17.16 3.80
C TYR A 91 12.83 -18.61 4.20
N GLY A 92 11.84 -19.31 4.78
CA GLY A 92 11.96 -20.73 5.14
C GLY A 92 13.18 -21.01 6.02
N LYS A 93 14.11 -21.87 5.56
CA LYS A 93 15.32 -22.22 6.31
C LYS A 93 16.28 -21.05 6.55
N TYR A 94 16.13 -19.94 5.81
CA TYR A 94 16.97 -18.73 5.95
C TYR A 94 16.34 -17.64 6.80
N ARG A 95 15.17 -17.90 7.41
CA ARG A 95 14.38 -16.90 8.15
C ARG A 95 15.18 -16.15 9.23
N ASP A 96 16.05 -16.85 9.95
CA ASP A 96 16.87 -16.24 11.00
C ASP A 96 17.94 -15.29 10.44
N LEU A 97 18.30 -15.46 9.17
CA LEU A 97 19.27 -14.64 8.45
C LEU A 97 18.63 -13.54 7.62
N ALA A 98 17.29 -13.46 7.53
CA ALA A 98 16.60 -12.55 6.60
C ALA A 98 17.00 -11.07 6.75
N THR A 99 17.40 -10.66 7.95
CA THR A 99 17.84 -9.29 8.28
C THR A 99 19.37 -9.16 8.38
N GLU A 100 20.13 -10.25 8.18
CA GLU A 100 21.58 -10.29 8.32
C GLU A 100 22.24 -10.37 6.93
N SER A 101 22.27 -9.27 6.18
CA SER A 101 22.62 -9.24 4.75
C SER A 101 23.85 -10.05 4.36
N GLU A 102 24.95 -9.96 5.12
CA GLU A 102 26.19 -10.69 4.83
C GLU A 102 26.03 -12.19 5.08
N SER A 103 25.51 -12.58 6.24
CA SER A 103 25.27 -13.99 6.59
C SER A 103 24.26 -14.64 5.64
N LEU A 104 23.22 -13.90 5.25
CA LEU A 104 22.22 -14.33 4.28
C LEU A 104 22.86 -14.60 2.92
N LYS A 105 23.68 -13.66 2.42
CA LYS A 105 24.40 -13.82 1.16
C LYS A 105 25.31 -15.04 1.20
N GLN A 106 26.04 -15.26 2.29
CA GLN A 106 26.88 -16.45 2.45
C GLN A 106 26.07 -17.74 2.44
N ALA A 107 24.94 -17.78 3.13
CA ALA A 107 24.03 -18.93 3.13
C ALA A 107 23.47 -19.20 1.71
N PHE A 108 23.05 -18.16 0.99
CA PHE A 108 22.58 -18.29 -0.39
C PHE A 108 23.66 -18.79 -1.35
N LEU A 109 24.92 -18.36 -1.17
CA LEU A 109 26.06 -18.86 -1.97
C LEU A 109 26.36 -20.34 -1.72
N GLN A 110 26.15 -20.85 -0.50
CA GLN A 110 26.28 -22.29 -0.21
C GLN A 110 25.22 -23.14 -0.93
N ASP A 111 24.06 -22.56 -1.16
CA ASP A 111 22.91 -23.19 -1.81
C ASP A 111 22.67 -22.69 -3.26
N LEU A 112 23.70 -22.09 -3.89
CA LEU A 112 23.58 -21.34 -5.15
C LEU A 112 22.80 -22.08 -6.26
N ALA A 113 22.99 -23.40 -6.38
CA ALA A 113 22.35 -24.23 -7.40
C ALA A 113 20.81 -24.29 -7.30
N GLN A 114 20.22 -23.91 -6.15
CA GLN A 114 18.77 -23.89 -5.94
C GLN A 114 18.11 -22.63 -6.51
N PHE A 115 18.89 -21.60 -6.81
CA PHE A 115 18.40 -20.30 -7.24
C PHE A 115 18.26 -20.20 -8.77
N LYS A 116 17.35 -19.33 -9.22
CA LYS A 116 17.22 -18.97 -10.64
C LYS A 116 18.48 -18.24 -11.13
N PRO A 117 18.84 -18.31 -12.42
CA PRO A 117 20.05 -17.67 -12.95
C PRO A 117 20.19 -16.18 -12.61
N SER A 118 19.08 -15.42 -12.61
CA SER A 118 19.09 -13.99 -12.25
C SER A 118 19.55 -13.75 -10.81
N VAL A 119 19.08 -14.57 -9.85
CA VAL A 119 19.49 -14.47 -8.45
C VAL A 119 20.94 -14.92 -8.28
N GLN A 120 21.37 -15.96 -9.00
CA GLN A 120 22.77 -16.41 -8.98
C GLN A 120 23.73 -15.31 -9.47
N GLN A 121 23.38 -14.60 -10.54
CA GLN A 121 24.16 -13.48 -11.06
C GLN A 121 24.22 -12.33 -10.04
N ASP A 122 23.09 -11.96 -9.45
CA ASP A 122 23.03 -10.88 -8.47
C ASP A 122 23.78 -11.23 -7.17
N LEU A 123 23.80 -12.51 -6.76
CA LEU A 123 24.61 -12.99 -5.63
C LEU A 123 26.11 -12.82 -5.85
N MET A 124 26.57 -13.00 -7.09
CA MET A 124 27.98 -12.83 -7.45
C MET A 124 28.37 -11.37 -7.68
N ASN A 125 27.39 -10.48 -7.82
CA ASN A 125 27.59 -9.06 -8.01
C ASN A 125 27.71 -8.37 -6.63
N SER A 126 28.73 -7.53 -6.44
CA SER A 126 28.89 -6.75 -5.20
C SER A 126 27.93 -5.55 -5.12
N ASP A 127 27.30 -5.18 -6.22
CA ASP A 127 26.31 -4.10 -6.27
C ASP A 127 24.98 -4.48 -5.60
N TYR A 128 24.65 -5.77 -5.46
CA TYR A 128 23.40 -6.18 -4.83
C TYR A 128 23.56 -6.47 -3.35
N LEU A 129 22.72 -5.82 -2.55
CA LEU A 129 22.57 -6.06 -1.12
C LEU A 129 21.27 -6.82 -0.86
N PHE A 130 21.38 -8.02 -0.29
CA PHE A 130 20.25 -8.90 0.02
C PHE A 130 19.74 -8.67 1.44
N GLY A 131 18.43 -8.86 1.65
CA GLY A 131 17.81 -8.86 2.97
C GLY A 131 16.39 -8.31 2.94
N ARG A 132 15.57 -8.70 3.93
CA ARG A 132 14.20 -8.20 4.06
C ARG A 132 14.21 -6.70 4.33
N GLY A 133 13.45 -5.98 3.53
CA GLY A 133 13.36 -4.52 3.54
C GLY A 133 14.55 -3.81 2.92
N SER A 134 15.51 -4.55 2.33
CA SER A 134 16.63 -3.91 1.62
C SER A 134 16.14 -3.06 0.46
N LEU A 135 15.09 -3.51 -0.23
CA LEU A 135 14.45 -2.79 -1.32
C LEU A 135 13.22 -2.04 -0.83
N ASP A 136 12.36 -2.69 -0.05
CA ASP A 136 11.04 -2.19 0.36
C ASP A 136 10.90 -2.00 1.89
N MET A 137 11.12 -0.80 2.43
CA MET A 137 11.74 0.32 1.73
C MET A 137 12.89 0.97 2.50
N LYS A 138 13.66 0.18 3.26
CA LYS A 138 14.76 0.69 4.09
C LYS A 138 15.86 1.39 3.30
N ALA A 139 16.01 1.10 2.01
CA ALA A 139 16.85 1.91 1.12
C ALA A 139 16.30 3.32 0.91
N GLY A 140 14.99 3.51 0.72
CA GLY A 140 14.37 4.84 0.69
C GLY A 140 14.53 5.59 2.02
N VAL A 141 14.23 4.93 3.13
CA VAL A 141 14.44 5.46 4.50
C VAL A 141 15.89 5.87 4.76
N GLY A 142 16.83 5.01 4.38
CA GLY A 142 18.26 5.28 4.47
C GLY A 142 18.67 6.49 3.64
N ALA A 143 18.10 6.65 2.44
CA ALA A 143 18.41 7.76 1.57
C ALA A 143 17.97 9.09 2.17
N TRP A 144 16.78 9.14 2.78
CA TRP A 144 16.30 10.30 3.51
C TRP A 144 17.22 10.68 4.69
N CYS A 145 17.76 9.71 5.43
CA CYS A 145 18.71 9.97 6.51
C CYS A 145 20.00 10.63 5.99
N GLU A 146 20.50 10.18 4.84
CA GLU A 146 21.69 10.76 4.21
C GLU A 146 21.42 12.17 3.68
N VAL A 147 20.23 12.44 3.13
CA VAL A 147 19.82 13.79 2.73
C VAL A 147 19.77 14.74 3.93
N CYS A 148 19.24 14.31 5.09
CA CYS A 148 19.31 15.10 6.33
C CYS A 148 20.76 15.40 6.73
N THR A 149 21.64 14.41 6.63
CA THR A 149 23.06 14.56 6.95
C THR A 149 23.74 15.59 6.02
N LEU A 150 23.40 15.58 4.72
CA LEU A 150 23.91 16.56 3.76
C LEU A 150 23.38 17.98 4.01
N LEU A 151 22.10 18.12 4.36
CA LEU A 151 21.53 19.43 4.73
C LEU A 151 22.15 20.00 6.00
N ASP A 152 22.47 19.15 6.97
CA ASP A 152 23.16 19.53 8.21
C ASP A 152 24.59 20.01 7.96
N GLN A 153 25.30 19.33 7.05
CA GLN A 153 26.67 19.69 6.67
C GLN A 153 26.74 20.95 5.79
N TYR A 154 25.76 21.15 4.90
CA TYR A 154 25.76 22.23 3.90
C TYR A 154 24.48 23.09 3.93
N PRO A 155 24.08 23.66 5.08
CA PRO A 155 22.81 24.39 5.19
C PRO A 155 22.78 25.66 4.31
N HIS A 156 23.94 26.21 3.98
CA HIS A 156 24.10 27.38 3.10
C HIS A 156 23.78 27.08 1.63
N LEU A 157 23.80 25.81 1.22
CA LEU A 157 23.42 25.37 -0.13
C LEU A 157 21.95 24.96 -0.21
N ALA A 158 21.21 24.93 0.89
CA ALA A 158 19.82 24.51 0.84
C ALA A 158 18.97 25.49 0.02
N LYS A 159 18.05 24.95 -0.78
CA LYS A 159 17.08 25.71 -1.59
C LYS A 159 15.63 25.37 -1.26
N ALA A 160 15.42 24.32 -0.47
CA ALA A 160 14.12 23.94 0.06
C ALA A 160 14.25 23.60 1.55
N ASN A 161 13.15 23.72 2.29
CA ASN A 161 13.01 23.03 3.57
C ASN A 161 12.66 21.57 3.31
N LEU A 162 12.93 20.71 4.29
CA LEU A 162 12.62 19.28 4.21
C LEU A 162 11.90 18.82 5.46
N ILE A 163 10.73 18.21 5.30
CA ILE A 163 10.02 17.49 6.35
C ILE A 163 9.95 16.03 5.94
N ILE A 164 10.29 15.08 6.81
CA ILE A 164 10.27 13.66 6.48
C ILE A 164 9.37 12.94 7.48
N GLY A 165 8.41 12.17 6.97
CA GLY A 165 7.64 11.20 7.72
C GLY A 165 8.20 9.80 7.53
N PHE A 166 8.83 9.26 8.57
CA PHE A 166 9.19 7.85 8.66
C PHE A 166 8.02 7.12 9.32
N VAL A 167 7.18 6.48 8.51
CA VAL A 167 5.85 6.02 8.92
C VAL A 167 5.84 4.53 9.21
N CYS A 168 5.06 4.13 10.21
CA CYS A 168 4.80 2.72 10.53
C CYS A 168 3.54 2.19 9.85
N ASP A 169 3.38 0.87 9.86
CA ASP A 169 2.20 0.14 9.42
C ASP A 169 1.79 0.29 7.94
N GLU A 170 2.69 0.64 7.01
CA GLU A 170 2.31 0.77 5.59
C GLU A 170 1.83 -0.57 5.04
N GLU A 171 2.54 -1.66 5.37
CA GLU A 171 2.23 -3.02 4.91
C GLU A 171 0.95 -3.59 5.56
N GLY A 172 0.37 -2.85 6.50
CA GLY A 172 -0.85 -3.16 7.23
C GLY A 172 -2.01 -2.31 6.75
N ASN A 173 -2.37 -1.29 7.54
CA ASN A 173 -3.48 -0.38 7.25
C ASN A 173 -3.03 1.09 7.08
N SER A 174 -1.73 1.34 6.95
CA SER A 174 -1.10 2.67 6.85
C SER A 174 -1.44 3.59 8.03
N LEU A 175 -1.59 3.05 9.25
CA LEU A 175 -1.94 3.86 10.44
C LEU A 175 -0.91 4.96 10.71
N GLY A 176 0.37 4.70 10.46
CA GLY A 176 1.44 5.67 10.65
C GLY A 176 1.28 6.88 9.74
N MET A 177 0.99 6.66 8.46
CA MET A 177 0.77 7.75 7.50
C MET A 177 -0.48 8.58 7.85
N GLN A 178 -1.59 7.90 8.19
CA GLN A 178 -2.82 8.57 8.61
C GLN A 178 -2.60 9.47 9.84
N SER A 179 -1.82 8.99 10.81
CA SER A 179 -1.57 9.70 12.08
C SER A 179 -0.69 10.95 11.88
N ILE A 180 0.28 10.93 10.95
CA ILE A 180 1.18 12.08 10.72
C ILE A 180 0.51 13.24 9.95
N LEU A 181 -0.63 13.03 9.30
CA LEU A 181 -1.32 14.09 8.55
C LEU A 181 -1.56 15.34 9.41
N SER A 182 -2.03 15.13 10.64
CA SER A 182 -2.27 16.22 11.60
C SER A 182 -0.98 16.98 11.93
N LYS A 183 0.14 16.28 12.12
CA LYS A 183 1.45 16.85 12.40
C LYS A 183 1.97 17.66 11.21
N LEU A 184 1.85 17.14 9.99
CA LEU A 184 2.24 17.85 8.76
C LEU A 184 1.47 19.17 8.59
N ILE A 185 0.16 19.15 8.81
CA ILE A 185 -0.68 20.37 8.78
C ILE A 185 -0.24 21.35 9.87
N ASN A 186 -0.01 20.87 11.09
CA ASN A 186 0.39 21.73 12.20
C ASN A 186 1.75 22.41 11.95
N ILE A 187 2.73 21.68 11.40
CA ILE A 187 4.04 22.25 11.04
C ILE A 187 3.86 23.34 9.97
N ARG A 188 3.08 23.07 8.92
CA ARG A 188 2.81 24.04 7.85
C ARG A 188 2.24 25.33 8.41
N ASP A 189 1.21 25.22 9.23
CA ASP A 189 0.44 26.37 9.72
C ASP A 189 1.21 27.15 10.78
N THR A 190 1.98 26.46 11.65
CA THR A 190 2.81 27.08 12.70
C THR A 190 3.97 27.87 12.12
N PHE A 191 4.65 27.30 11.11
CA PHE A 191 5.85 27.91 10.52
C PHE A 191 5.58 28.64 9.20
N HIS A 192 4.30 28.76 8.81
CA HIS A 192 3.82 29.41 7.59
C HIS A 192 4.53 28.91 6.32
N LEU A 193 4.71 27.59 6.21
CA LEU A 193 5.46 26.97 5.12
C LEU A 193 4.61 26.80 3.86
N THR A 194 5.25 26.93 2.70
CA THR A 194 4.65 26.56 1.41
C THR A 194 5.07 25.15 1.03
N TYR A 195 4.15 24.20 1.07
CA TYR A 195 4.41 22.82 0.65
C TYR A 195 4.37 22.74 -0.88
N LEU A 196 5.48 22.31 -1.47
CA LEU A 196 5.60 22.13 -2.90
C LEU A 196 5.02 20.78 -3.35
N GLY A 197 5.20 19.75 -2.52
CA GLY A 197 4.69 18.42 -2.78
C GLY A 197 5.42 17.35 -1.95
N VAL A 198 5.02 16.11 -2.18
CA VAL A 198 5.48 14.93 -1.48
C VAL A 198 6.34 14.06 -2.40
N ILE A 199 7.47 13.60 -1.89
CA ILE A 199 8.33 12.61 -2.53
C ILE A 199 8.27 11.35 -1.67
N ASP A 200 7.62 10.31 -2.19
CA ASP A 200 7.73 8.96 -1.65
C ASP A 200 9.01 8.31 -2.19
N THR A 201 9.62 7.41 -1.42
CA THR A 201 10.88 6.74 -1.80
C THR A 201 10.76 5.24 -1.92
N ASP A 202 9.52 4.77 -2.09
CA ASP A 202 9.18 3.38 -2.26
C ASP A 202 9.82 2.83 -3.55
N TYR A 203 10.07 1.53 -3.59
CA TYR A 203 10.92 0.91 -4.59
C TYR A 203 10.42 1.04 -6.02
N THR A 204 11.33 0.80 -6.97
CA THR A 204 10.99 0.71 -8.39
C THR A 204 11.38 -0.66 -8.90
N ALA A 205 10.43 -1.34 -9.56
CA ALA A 205 10.68 -2.62 -10.18
C ALA A 205 11.13 -2.42 -11.64
N PRO A 206 12.19 -3.11 -12.10
CA PRO A 206 12.62 -3.05 -13.49
C PRO A 206 11.49 -3.44 -14.45
N LYS A 207 11.25 -2.63 -15.50
CA LYS A 207 10.27 -2.94 -16.56
C LYS A 207 10.64 -4.20 -17.35
N THR A 208 11.94 -4.49 -17.43
CA THR A 208 12.51 -5.72 -18.01
C THR A 208 13.70 -6.17 -17.16
N THR A 209 14.13 -7.43 -17.32
CA THR A 209 15.24 -8.03 -16.55
C THR A 209 16.58 -7.30 -16.69
N ASP A 210 16.73 -6.49 -17.75
CA ASP A 210 17.99 -5.85 -18.17
C ASP A 210 17.88 -4.32 -18.29
N SER A 211 16.83 -3.71 -17.73
CA SER A 211 16.68 -2.25 -17.76
C SER A 211 17.25 -1.61 -16.50
N ASP A 212 18.26 -0.76 -16.69
CA ASP A 212 18.79 0.18 -15.68
C ASP A 212 18.05 1.54 -15.73
N GLU A 213 16.87 1.61 -16.38
CA GLU A 213 16.08 2.83 -16.47
C GLU A 213 15.31 3.08 -15.16
N TYR A 214 15.62 4.19 -14.50
CA TYR A 214 14.89 4.65 -13.32
C TYR A 214 13.49 5.14 -13.72
N THR A 215 12.49 4.87 -12.90
CA THR A 215 11.13 5.33 -13.14
C THR A 215 10.64 6.15 -11.96
N MET A 216 10.17 7.36 -12.23
CA MET A 216 9.46 8.18 -11.26
C MET A 216 7.96 8.07 -11.53
N TYR A 217 7.14 8.08 -10.48
CA TYR A 217 5.70 7.90 -10.62
C TYR A 217 4.92 9.08 -10.07
N CYS A 218 4.15 9.77 -10.92
CA CYS A 218 3.37 10.96 -10.57
C CYS A 218 1.98 10.63 -10.00
N GLY A 219 1.85 9.51 -9.30
CA GLY A 219 0.56 9.04 -8.84
C GLY A 219 0.64 7.65 -8.24
N THR A 220 -0.50 7.19 -7.72
CA THR A 220 -0.65 5.88 -7.07
C THR A 220 -1.95 5.23 -7.52
N ILE A 221 -1.95 3.91 -7.60
CA ILE A 221 -3.15 3.13 -7.86
C ILE A 221 -4.06 3.15 -6.62
N GLY A 222 -5.37 3.19 -6.84
CA GLY A 222 -6.33 3.06 -5.75
C GLY A 222 -6.66 1.60 -5.48
N LYS A 223 -7.15 1.32 -4.27
CA LYS A 223 -7.60 0.01 -3.84
C LYS A 223 -8.85 0.11 -2.97
N PHE A 224 -9.79 -0.80 -3.18
CA PHE A 224 -10.83 -1.14 -2.21
C PHE A 224 -11.15 -2.63 -2.28
N LEU A 225 -11.88 -3.14 -1.29
CA LEU A 225 -12.35 -4.53 -1.28
C LEU A 225 -13.83 -4.60 -1.67
N LEU A 226 -14.14 -5.32 -2.75
CA LEU A 226 -15.51 -5.75 -3.02
C LEU A 226 -15.78 -6.98 -2.16
N ASN A 227 -16.73 -6.86 -1.24
CA ASN A 227 -17.21 -7.95 -0.41
C ASN A 227 -18.56 -8.45 -0.92
N ILE A 228 -18.74 -9.76 -0.78
CA ILE A 228 -19.91 -10.50 -1.24
C ILE A 228 -20.37 -11.35 -0.07
N ALA A 229 -21.58 -11.09 0.43
CA ALA A 229 -22.26 -11.98 1.36
C ALA A 229 -23.40 -12.69 0.63
N VAL A 230 -23.44 -14.00 0.75
CA VAL A 230 -24.47 -14.84 0.15
C VAL A 230 -25.24 -15.52 1.25
N PHE A 231 -26.56 -15.39 1.19
CA PHE A 231 -27.51 -16.11 2.01
C PHE A 231 -28.28 -17.06 1.08
N GLY A 232 -27.98 -18.35 1.17
CA GLY A 232 -28.64 -19.40 0.40
C GLY A 232 -29.97 -19.82 1.01
N LYS A 233 -30.54 -20.87 0.43
CA LYS A 233 -31.69 -21.58 0.99
C LYS A 233 -31.29 -23.00 1.33
N GLU A 234 -31.45 -23.35 2.59
CA GLU A 234 -31.07 -24.66 3.12
C GLU A 234 -31.87 -25.79 2.47
N ALA A 235 -31.18 -26.88 2.12
CA ALA A 235 -31.77 -28.12 1.65
C ALA A 235 -30.95 -29.32 2.12
N HIS A 236 -31.59 -30.50 2.15
CA HIS A 236 -30.88 -31.74 2.39
C HIS A 236 -29.99 -32.07 1.17
N ALA A 237 -28.79 -32.60 1.38
CA ALA A 237 -27.83 -32.89 0.31
C ALA A 237 -28.35 -33.95 -0.70
N SER A 238 -29.28 -34.80 -0.27
CA SER A 238 -29.99 -35.74 -1.15
C SER A 238 -31.19 -35.14 -1.89
N ASP A 239 -31.58 -33.91 -1.57
CA ASP A 239 -32.63 -33.15 -2.27
C ASP A 239 -32.20 -31.69 -2.49
N PRO A 240 -31.08 -31.45 -3.19
CA PRO A 240 -30.41 -30.14 -3.20
C PRO A 240 -31.18 -29.07 -3.99
N LEU A 241 -32.18 -29.45 -4.79
CA LEU A 241 -32.95 -28.54 -5.64
C LEU A 241 -34.14 -27.88 -4.93
N GLU A 242 -34.46 -28.29 -3.69
CA GLU A 242 -35.40 -27.55 -2.82
C GLU A 242 -34.81 -26.25 -2.25
N GLY A 243 -33.49 -26.12 -2.34
CA GLY A 243 -32.72 -24.99 -1.85
C GLY A 243 -31.72 -24.49 -2.89
N ILE A 244 -30.78 -23.68 -2.42
CA ILE A 244 -29.61 -23.28 -3.18
C ILE A 244 -28.45 -23.02 -2.23
N ASP A 245 -27.33 -23.68 -2.51
CA ASP A 245 -26.13 -23.62 -1.70
C ASP A 245 -25.41 -22.27 -1.85
N ALA A 246 -25.12 -21.62 -0.72
CA ALA A 246 -24.48 -20.30 -0.71
C ALA A 246 -23.05 -20.35 -1.28
N SER A 247 -22.30 -21.44 -1.02
CA SER A 247 -20.95 -21.64 -1.53
C SER A 247 -20.95 -21.81 -3.04
N MET A 248 -21.98 -22.44 -3.62
CA MET A 248 -22.15 -22.52 -5.08
C MET A 248 -22.32 -21.13 -5.71
N ILE A 249 -23.19 -20.28 -5.15
CA ILE A 249 -23.40 -18.91 -5.66
C ILE A 249 -22.11 -18.09 -5.55
N LEU A 250 -21.46 -18.12 -4.38
CA LEU A 250 -20.22 -17.37 -4.15
C LEU A 250 -19.12 -17.81 -5.11
N SER A 251 -18.93 -19.12 -5.31
CA SER A 251 -17.92 -19.65 -6.23
C SER A 251 -18.16 -19.20 -7.68
N ALA A 252 -19.43 -19.12 -8.10
CA ALA A 252 -19.79 -18.65 -9.43
C ALA A 252 -19.50 -17.15 -9.62
N LEU A 253 -19.79 -16.32 -8.61
CA LEU A 253 -19.44 -14.89 -8.61
C LEU A 253 -17.92 -14.69 -8.67
N ILE A 254 -17.18 -15.36 -7.78
CA ILE A 254 -15.72 -15.27 -7.74
C ILE A 254 -15.10 -15.68 -9.08
N SER A 255 -15.60 -16.76 -9.70
CA SER A 255 -15.11 -17.24 -11.00
C SER A 255 -15.33 -16.25 -12.14
N LYS A 256 -16.37 -15.41 -12.05
CA LYS A 256 -16.69 -14.38 -13.06
C LYS A 256 -15.96 -13.06 -12.85
N LEU A 257 -15.64 -12.74 -11.60
CA LEU A 257 -14.93 -11.51 -11.22
C LEU A 257 -13.42 -11.66 -11.35
N CYS A 258 -12.86 -12.77 -10.87
CA CYS A 258 -11.42 -12.93 -10.73
C CYS A 258 -10.76 -13.23 -12.07
N TYR A 259 -9.56 -12.66 -12.28
CA TYR A 259 -8.81 -12.75 -13.54
C TYR A 259 -9.57 -12.25 -14.79
N ASN A 260 -10.68 -11.53 -14.61
CA ASN A 260 -11.46 -10.98 -15.70
C ASN A 260 -10.89 -9.64 -16.18
N GLN A 261 -10.17 -9.67 -17.30
CA GLN A 261 -9.55 -8.47 -17.90
C GLN A 261 -10.56 -7.41 -18.36
N GLN A 262 -11.82 -7.77 -18.60
CA GLN A 262 -12.86 -6.79 -18.98
C GLN A 262 -13.22 -5.86 -17.82
N LEU A 263 -12.91 -6.27 -16.59
CA LEU A 263 -13.11 -5.45 -15.40
C LEU A 263 -11.95 -4.48 -15.17
N SER A 264 -10.75 -4.76 -15.69
CA SER A 264 -9.59 -3.87 -15.55
C SER A 264 -9.87 -2.49 -16.13
N GLU A 265 -9.32 -1.47 -15.47
CA GLU A 265 -9.41 -0.09 -15.90
C GLU A 265 -8.19 0.29 -16.74
N THR A 266 -8.41 1.05 -17.82
CA THR A 266 -7.31 1.64 -18.60
C THR A 266 -7.28 3.16 -18.39
N SER A 267 -6.14 3.69 -17.95
CA SER A 267 -5.91 5.13 -17.76
C SER A 267 -4.48 5.49 -18.15
N LEU A 268 -4.31 6.50 -19.00
CA LEU A 268 -2.99 7.00 -19.45
C LEU A 268 -2.06 5.88 -19.96
N GLY A 269 -2.60 4.91 -20.71
CA GLY A 269 -1.84 3.78 -21.24
C GLY A 269 -1.48 2.68 -20.22
N LYS A 270 -1.89 2.82 -18.96
CA LYS A 270 -1.74 1.79 -17.92
C LYS A 270 -3.05 1.02 -17.75
N VAL A 271 -2.92 -0.26 -17.41
CA VAL A 271 -4.04 -1.17 -17.15
C VAL A 271 -3.99 -1.55 -15.67
N SER A 272 -5.13 -1.51 -14.97
CA SER A 272 -5.16 -1.90 -13.56
C SER A 272 -5.06 -3.43 -13.43
N PRO A 273 -4.44 -3.94 -12.36
CA PRO A 273 -4.40 -5.37 -12.10
C PRO A 273 -5.79 -6.02 -12.10
N VAL A 274 -5.83 -7.28 -12.51
CA VAL A 274 -7.05 -8.09 -12.40
C VAL A 274 -7.36 -8.37 -10.92
N MET A 275 -8.64 -8.56 -10.62
CA MET A 275 -9.09 -8.92 -9.28
C MET A 275 -8.71 -10.37 -8.95
N VAL A 276 -8.36 -10.61 -7.70
CA VAL A 276 -8.12 -11.94 -7.13
C VAL A 276 -8.87 -12.08 -5.81
N PRO A 277 -9.32 -13.29 -5.45
CA PRO A 277 -9.94 -13.51 -4.16
C PRO A 277 -8.86 -13.44 -3.08
N LEU A 278 -9.11 -12.65 -2.04
CA LEU A 278 -8.26 -12.59 -0.86
C LEU A 278 -8.85 -13.41 0.30
N HIS A 279 -10.16 -13.69 0.26
CA HIS A 279 -10.85 -14.52 1.24
C HIS A 279 -12.12 -15.14 0.65
N ILE A 280 -12.40 -16.40 1.01
CA ILE A 280 -13.63 -17.13 0.71
C ILE A 280 -13.87 -18.09 1.88
N GLU A 281 -15.05 -18.03 2.47
CA GLU A 281 -15.46 -18.90 3.59
C GLU A 281 -16.96 -19.19 3.51
N ASP A 282 -17.37 -20.35 4.01
CA ASP A 282 -18.77 -20.65 4.30
C ASP A 282 -19.04 -20.88 5.79
N SER A 283 -20.32 -20.90 6.14
CA SER A 283 -20.77 -21.02 7.54
C SER A 283 -20.65 -22.42 8.14
N GLN A 284 -20.25 -23.45 7.38
CA GLN A 284 -20.15 -24.80 7.90
C GLN A 284 -18.90 -24.98 8.77
N GLN A 285 -19.11 -25.16 10.07
CA GLN A 285 -18.02 -25.41 11.03
C GLN A 285 -17.71 -26.91 11.20
N ALA A 286 -18.62 -27.78 10.76
CA ALA A 286 -18.50 -29.23 10.84
C ALA A 286 -19.31 -29.88 9.71
N TYR A 287 -19.02 -31.16 9.44
CA TYR A 287 -19.77 -31.93 8.44
C TYR A 287 -21.27 -31.92 8.74
N SER A 288 -22.06 -31.56 7.72
CA SER A 288 -23.51 -31.62 7.73
C SER A 288 -24.03 -32.19 6.41
N VAL A 289 -25.17 -32.87 6.44
CA VAL A 289 -25.90 -33.31 5.25
C VAL A 289 -26.81 -32.20 4.68
N GLN A 290 -26.55 -30.95 5.06
CA GLN A 290 -27.32 -29.77 4.67
C GLN A 290 -26.44 -28.85 3.81
N THR A 291 -27.04 -28.18 2.81
CA THR A 291 -26.35 -27.15 2.02
C THR A 291 -25.94 -25.96 2.90
N ALA A 292 -24.86 -25.28 2.53
CA ALA A 292 -24.38 -24.10 3.27
C ALA A 292 -25.41 -22.98 3.18
N LYS A 293 -25.88 -22.51 4.35
CA LYS A 293 -26.85 -21.40 4.44
C LYS A 293 -26.21 -20.06 4.11
N MET A 294 -24.96 -19.87 4.50
CA MET A 294 -24.26 -18.61 4.33
C MET A 294 -22.84 -18.86 3.82
N ALA A 295 -22.39 -17.99 2.92
CA ALA A 295 -21.02 -17.91 2.45
C ALA A 295 -20.65 -16.45 2.24
N TRP A 296 -19.38 -16.11 2.40
CA TRP A 296 -18.89 -14.77 2.15
C TRP A 296 -17.45 -14.77 1.66
N GLY A 297 -17.07 -13.69 1.00
CA GLY A 297 -15.72 -13.51 0.50
C GLY A 297 -15.50 -12.12 -0.03
N TYR A 298 -14.25 -11.80 -0.33
CA TYR A 298 -13.89 -10.52 -0.92
C TYR A 298 -12.74 -10.64 -1.92
N VAL A 299 -12.77 -9.73 -2.89
CA VAL A 299 -11.76 -9.59 -3.94
C VAL A 299 -11.12 -8.21 -3.86
N ASN A 300 -9.85 -8.12 -4.22
CA ASN A 300 -9.18 -6.81 -4.34
C ASN A 300 -9.60 -6.10 -5.63
N VAL A 301 -9.97 -4.83 -5.53
CA VAL A 301 -10.25 -3.98 -6.68
C VAL A 301 -9.21 -2.88 -6.75
N CYS A 302 -8.29 -3.00 -7.69
CA CYS A 302 -7.32 -1.95 -8.00
C CYS A 302 -7.84 -1.08 -9.15
N PHE A 303 -7.82 0.25 -8.97
CA PHE A 303 -8.47 1.20 -9.89
C PHE A 303 -7.65 2.49 -10.06
N TYR A 304 -7.99 3.28 -11.08
CA TYR A 304 -7.33 4.56 -11.38
C TYR A 304 -8.24 5.76 -11.23
N LYS A 305 -9.36 5.82 -11.97
CA LYS A 305 -10.26 6.99 -11.96
C LYS A 305 -11.74 6.62 -12.01
N ARG A 306 -12.07 5.34 -12.22
CA ARG A 306 -13.47 4.89 -12.24
C ARG A 306 -14.09 5.09 -10.84
N PRO A 307 -15.18 5.86 -10.73
CA PRO A 307 -15.86 6.07 -9.46
C PRO A 307 -16.44 4.78 -8.88
N ILE A 308 -16.47 4.67 -7.55
CA ILE A 308 -17.03 3.52 -6.82
C ILE A 308 -18.44 3.17 -7.27
N GLU A 309 -19.31 4.15 -7.50
CA GLU A 309 -20.68 3.88 -7.93
C GLU A 309 -20.72 3.15 -9.28
N GLN A 310 -19.81 3.46 -10.21
CA GLN A 310 -19.71 2.75 -11.48
C GLN A 310 -19.21 1.32 -11.29
N TRP A 311 -18.23 1.11 -10.40
CA TRP A 311 -17.77 -0.23 -10.03
C TRP A 311 -18.90 -1.08 -9.46
N MET A 312 -19.64 -0.55 -8.48
CA MET A 312 -20.73 -1.28 -7.83
C MET A 312 -21.84 -1.63 -8.83
N ASN A 313 -22.20 -0.72 -9.74
CA ASN A 313 -23.16 -1.01 -10.81
C ASN A 313 -22.67 -2.16 -11.72
N MET A 314 -21.38 -2.21 -12.06
CA MET A 314 -20.82 -3.31 -12.86
C MET A 314 -20.89 -4.65 -12.11
N PHE A 315 -20.63 -4.65 -10.81
CA PHE A 315 -20.72 -5.85 -9.98
C PHE A 315 -22.15 -6.35 -9.83
N GLU A 316 -23.13 -5.44 -9.70
CA GLU A 316 -24.56 -5.79 -9.69
C GLU A 316 -24.97 -6.48 -10.99
N VAL A 317 -24.54 -5.96 -12.15
CA VAL A 317 -24.81 -6.57 -13.46
C VAL A 317 -24.20 -7.97 -13.55
N ILE A 318 -22.95 -8.15 -13.13
CA ILE A 318 -22.29 -9.46 -13.12
C ILE A 318 -23.02 -10.44 -12.20
N ALA A 319 -23.41 -9.98 -11.01
CA ALA A 319 -24.16 -10.81 -10.08
C ALA A 319 -25.51 -11.24 -10.66
N GLN A 320 -26.21 -10.35 -11.36
CA GLN A 320 -27.44 -10.69 -12.04
C GLN A 320 -27.24 -11.73 -13.15
N GLN A 321 -26.15 -11.62 -13.94
CA GLN A 321 -25.81 -12.64 -14.93
C GLN A 321 -25.48 -14.00 -14.30
N VAL A 322 -24.79 -14.03 -13.16
CA VAL A 322 -24.53 -15.27 -12.41
C VAL A 322 -25.85 -15.90 -11.94
N VAL A 323 -26.77 -15.08 -11.43
CA VAL A 323 -28.10 -15.54 -11.02
C VAL A 323 -28.84 -16.19 -12.20
N GLU A 324 -28.84 -15.56 -13.37
CA GLU A 324 -29.49 -16.11 -14.58
C GLU A 324 -28.90 -17.47 -14.99
N GLU A 325 -27.57 -17.59 -15.01
CA GLU A 325 -26.88 -18.85 -15.33
C GLU A 325 -27.18 -19.97 -14.32
N LEU A 326 -27.18 -19.65 -13.03
CA LEU A 326 -27.50 -20.61 -11.97
C LEU A 326 -28.96 -21.03 -12.03
N GLN A 327 -29.90 -20.11 -12.23
CA GLN A 327 -31.31 -20.42 -12.39
C GLN A 327 -31.55 -21.31 -13.62
N GLN A 328 -30.88 -21.04 -14.74
CA GLN A 328 -30.96 -21.90 -15.92
C GLN A 328 -30.44 -23.30 -15.62
N LYS A 329 -29.29 -23.42 -14.95
CA LYS A 329 -28.71 -24.71 -14.55
C LYS A 329 -29.65 -25.51 -13.63
N MET A 330 -30.26 -24.85 -12.64
CA MET A 330 -31.25 -25.45 -11.75
C MET A 330 -32.51 -25.89 -12.49
N ARG A 331 -33.03 -25.07 -13.41
CA ARG A 331 -34.21 -25.42 -14.21
C ARG A 331 -33.97 -26.67 -15.06
N LEU A 332 -32.78 -26.79 -15.65
CA LEU A 332 -32.38 -27.97 -16.41
C LEU A 332 -32.30 -29.22 -15.52
N ALA A 333 -31.74 -29.09 -14.31
CA ALA A 333 -31.65 -30.18 -13.34
C ALA A 333 -33.04 -30.64 -12.84
N LEU A 334 -33.95 -29.71 -12.52
CA LEU A 334 -35.33 -29.99 -12.15
C LEU A 334 -36.09 -30.70 -13.29
N SER A 335 -35.96 -30.19 -14.52
CA SER A 335 -36.59 -30.79 -15.70
C SER A 335 -36.10 -32.23 -15.95
N ALA A 336 -34.81 -32.50 -15.74
CA ALA A 336 -34.25 -33.84 -15.88
C ALA A 336 -34.81 -34.85 -14.86
N GLN A 337 -35.29 -34.38 -13.71
CA GLN A 337 -35.97 -35.18 -12.70
C GLN A 337 -37.50 -35.28 -12.94
N GLY A 338 -38.01 -34.70 -14.02
CA GLY A 338 -39.44 -34.64 -14.31
C GLY A 338 -40.21 -33.66 -13.42
N SER A 339 -39.53 -32.77 -12.70
CA SER A 339 -40.15 -31.74 -11.87
C SER A 339 -40.56 -30.54 -12.71
N THR A 340 -41.72 -29.96 -12.40
CA THR A 340 -42.22 -28.69 -12.96
C THR A 340 -42.05 -27.50 -12.02
N LYS A 341 -41.32 -27.69 -10.90
CA LYS A 341 -41.01 -26.60 -9.97
C LYS A 341 -40.11 -25.57 -10.65
N GLU A 342 -40.30 -24.30 -10.32
CA GLU A 342 -39.31 -23.27 -10.66
C GLU A 342 -38.12 -23.33 -9.68
N PRO A 343 -36.91 -22.95 -10.13
CA PRO A 343 -35.76 -22.79 -9.25
C PRO A 343 -36.03 -21.83 -8.10
N VAL A 344 -35.31 -22.02 -6.99
CA VAL A 344 -35.31 -21.06 -5.88
C VAL A 344 -34.87 -19.68 -6.41
N PRO A 345 -35.66 -18.62 -6.18
CA PRO A 345 -35.30 -17.28 -6.63
C PRO A 345 -34.07 -16.79 -5.85
N ILE A 346 -33.18 -16.10 -6.57
CA ILE A 346 -31.99 -15.47 -6.01
C ILE A 346 -32.10 -13.99 -6.31
N ARG A 347 -32.01 -13.15 -5.28
CA ARG A 347 -32.05 -11.70 -5.41
C ARG A 347 -30.65 -11.11 -5.25
N VAL A 348 -30.34 -10.08 -6.01
CA VAL A 348 -29.11 -9.29 -5.87
C VAL A 348 -29.49 -7.94 -5.28
N ILE A 349 -28.76 -7.52 -4.24
CA ILE A 349 -28.84 -6.18 -3.67
C ILE A 349 -27.45 -5.66 -3.31
N THR A 350 -27.37 -4.39 -3.00
CA THR A 350 -26.20 -3.77 -2.36
C THR A 350 -26.49 -3.37 -0.93
N GLN A 351 -25.44 -3.02 -0.17
CA GLN A 351 -25.59 -2.46 1.17
C GLN A 351 -26.56 -1.27 1.24
N LYS A 352 -26.68 -0.48 0.17
CA LYS A 352 -27.62 0.66 0.08
C LYS A 352 -29.08 0.27 0.38
N GLN A 353 -29.45 -0.99 0.11
CA GLN A 353 -30.81 -1.49 0.20
C GLN A 353 -31.08 -2.24 1.51
N LEU A 354 -30.07 -2.44 2.36
CA LEU A 354 -30.21 -3.06 3.67
C LEU A 354 -30.58 -2.03 4.74
N SER A 355 -31.34 -2.48 5.74
CA SER A 355 -31.52 -1.73 6.98
C SER A 355 -30.17 -1.54 7.67
N LYS A 356 -29.96 -0.41 8.36
CA LYS A 356 -28.79 -0.26 9.22
C LYS A 356 -28.84 -1.30 10.34
N SER A 357 -27.77 -2.06 10.50
CA SER A 357 -27.62 -3.00 11.62
C SER A 357 -27.59 -2.25 12.94
N LYS A 358 -28.04 -2.93 14.00
CA LYS A 358 -28.02 -2.41 15.37
C LYS A 358 -26.84 -2.95 16.19
N LEU A 359 -25.98 -3.74 15.56
CA LEU A 359 -24.77 -4.23 16.20
C LEU A 359 -23.83 -3.07 16.50
N ASP A 360 -23.14 -3.20 17.63
CA ASP A 360 -21.99 -2.39 17.98
C ASP A 360 -20.86 -3.39 18.27
N LEU A 361 -20.13 -3.74 17.21
CA LEU A 361 -19.01 -4.66 17.26
C LEU A 361 -17.71 -3.89 17.07
N HIS A 362 -16.65 -4.37 17.71
CA HIS A 362 -15.27 -3.98 17.44
C HIS A 362 -14.43 -5.25 17.29
N LEU A 363 -14.31 -5.74 16.05
CA LEU A 363 -13.49 -6.92 15.76
C LEU A 363 -12.10 -6.50 15.26
N PRO A 364 -11.05 -7.28 15.54
CA PRO A 364 -9.71 -7.02 15.00
C PRO A 364 -9.66 -7.02 13.46
N ASP A 365 -10.54 -7.79 12.81
CA ASP A 365 -10.67 -7.81 11.36
C ASP A 365 -11.93 -7.02 10.93
N GLU A 366 -11.70 -5.85 10.32
CA GLU A 366 -12.78 -4.97 9.85
C GLU A 366 -13.61 -5.56 8.69
N ARG A 367 -13.08 -6.52 7.93
CA ARG A 367 -13.81 -7.24 6.87
C ARG A 367 -14.82 -8.19 7.51
N LEU A 368 -14.37 -8.95 8.51
CA LEU A 368 -15.24 -9.83 9.30
C LEU A 368 -16.29 -9.00 10.05
N GLU A 369 -15.91 -7.85 10.60
CA GLU A 369 -16.85 -6.91 11.22
C GLU A 369 -17.93 -6.50 10.21
N ALA A 370 -17.55 -5.96 9.04
CA ALA A 370 -18.49 -5.55 8.00
C ALA A 370 -19.44 -6.69 7.59
N TYR A 371 -18.93 -7.93 7.48
CA TYR A 371 -19.76 -9.11 7.23
C TYR A 371 -20.79 -9.36 8.34
N ARG A 372 -20.44 -9.21 9.62
CA ARG A 372 -21.38 -9.36 10.75
C ARG A 372 -22.47 -8.29 10.74
N TYR A 373 -22.15 -7.05 10.38
CA TYR A 373 -23.15 -5.99 10.16
C TYR A 373 -24.14 -6.40 9.06
N VAL A 374 -23.65 -6.90 7.92
CA VAL A 374 -24.52 -7.39 6.82
C VAL A 374 -25.36 -8.59 7.26
N GLN A 375 -24.79 -9.53 8.02
CA GLN A 375 -25.49 -10.69 8.55
C GLN A 375 -26.65 -10.30 9.49
N ASP A 376 -26.43 -9.37 10.41
CA ASP A 376 -27.48 -8.87 11.31
C ASP A 376 -28.58 -8.11 10.56
N SER A 377 -28.18 -7.23 9.63
CA SER A 377 -29.12 -6.54 8.74
C SER A 377 -29.99 -7.53 7.98
N TYR A 378 -29.43 -8.62 7.46
CA TYR A 378 -30.20 -9.67 6.80
C TYR A 378 -31.17 -10.40 7.75
N GLN A 379 -30.73 -10.75 8.96
CA GLN A 379 -31.59 -11.40 9.96
C GLN A 379 -32.82 -10.55 10.32
N SER A 380 -32.74 -9.22 10.17
CA SER A 380 -33.89 -8.35 10.39
C SER A 380 -34.93 -8.36 9.25
N VAL A 381 -34.57 -8.91 8.08
CA VAL A 381 -35.39 -8.91 6.84
C VAL A 381 -36.04 -10.27 6.58
N MET A 382 -35.79 -11.30 7.42
CA MET A 382 -36.31 -12.69 7.35
C MET A 382 -37.25 -12.96 6.17
N ASN A 383 -36.68 -13.31 5.02
CA ASN A 383 -37.42 -13.83 3.89
C ASN A 383 -36.74 -15.13 3.45
N ASP A 384 -37.51 -16.18 3.16
CA ASP A 384 -37.02 -17.51 2.73
C ASP A 384 -36.38 -17.52 1.31
N GLU A 385 -35.92 -16.35 0.85
CA GLU A 385 -35.33 -16.14 -0.47
C GLU A 385 -33.79 -16.13 -0.38
N ALA A 386 -33.14 -16.69 -1.40
CA ALA A 386 -31.70 -16.58 -1.51
C ALA A 386 -31.30 -15.15 -1.91
N LEU A 387 -30.22 -14.64 -1.32
CA LEU A 387 -29.81 -13.25 -1.43
C LEU A 387 -28.29 -13.12 -1.62
N ILE A 388 -27.89 -12.27 -2.56
CA ILE A 388 -26.52 -11.79 -2.72
C ILE A 388 -26.51 -10.33 -2.28
N VAL A 389 -25.60 -9.99 -1.36
CA VAL A 389 -25.34 -8.61 -0.92
C VAL A 389 -23.94 -8.21 -1.32
N LEU A 390 -23.84 -7.16 -2.13
CA LEU A 390 -22.57 -6.54 -2.52
C LEU A 390 -22.29 -5.30 -1.66
N TYR A 391 -21.08 -5.19 -1.12
CA TYR A 391 -20.68 -4.10 -0.24
C TYR A 391 -19.17 -3.86 -0.29
N ILE A 392 -18.72 -2.74 0.27
CA ILE A 392 -17.30 -2.42 0.41
C ILE A 392 -16.90 -2.62 1.87
N SER A 393 -15.65 -2.98 2.12
CA SER A 393 -15.04 -2.92 3.44
C SER A 393 -13.67 -2.23 3.37
N PRO A 394 -13.15 -1.74 4.50
CA PRO A 394 -11.78 -1.26 4.61
C PRO A 394 -10.73 -2.35 4.27
N PRO A 395 -9.51 -1.95 3.88
CA PRO A 395 -9.07 -0.56 3.73
C PRO A 395 -9.47 0.06 2.37
N TYR A 396 -9.58 1.39 2.33
CA TYR A 396 -9.76 2.18 1.12
C TYR A 396 -8.54 3.06 0.87
N TYR A 397 -7.88 2.86 -0.26
CA TYR A 397 -6.79 3.70 -0.76
C TYR A 397 -7.29 4.44 -2.00
N PRO A 398 -7.43 5.77 -1.96
CA PRO A 398 -7.84 6.54 -3.13
C PRO A 398 -6.72 6.59 -4.18
N ALA A 399 -7.12 6.49 -5.45
CA ALA A 399 -6.23 6.63 -6.58
C ALA A 399 -5.98 8.11 -6.91
N PHE A 400 -4.73 8.45 -7.21
CA PHE A 400 -4.37 9.79 -7.66
C PHE A 400 -3.32 9.74 -8.77
N THR A 401 -3.40 10.72 -9.67
CA THR A 401 -2.32 11.04 -10.61
C THR A 401 -2.29 12.55 -10.82
N ILE A 402 -1.11 13.11 -11.05
CA ILE A 402 -0.93 14.50 -11.50
C ILE A 402 -0.46 14.51 -12.94
N ASP A 403 -0.86 15.54 -13.67
CA ASP A 403 -0.35 15.80 -15.01
C ASP A 403 1.09 16.35 -14.90
N PRO A 404 2.11 15.60 -15.35
CA PRO A 404 3.50 16.03 -15.23
C PRO A 404 3.79 17.36 -15.94
N GLN A 405 3.01 17.74 -16.96
CA GLN A 405 3.23 18.97 -17.73
C GLN A 405 2.81 20.24 -16.98
N HIS A 406 1.89 20.11 -16.02
CA HIS A 406 1.30 21.24 -15.29
C HIS A 406 1.64 21.21 -13.79
N SER A 407 2.43 20.24 -13.34
CA SER A 407 2.81 20.07 -11.94
C SER A 407 4.00 20.97 -11.57
N PRO A 408 3.85 21.88 -10.58
CA PRO A 408 4.96 22.62 -10.01
C PRO A 408 6.02 21.69 -9.37
N LEU A 409 5.61 20.59 -8.73
CA LEU A 409 6.54 19.62 -8.14
C LEU A 409 7.42 18.98 -9.21
N VAL A 410 6.81 18.44 -10.28
CA VAL A 410 7.56 17.80 -11.38
C VAL A 410 8.48 18.80 -12.07
N THR A 411 7.96 20.00 -12.36
CA THR A 411 8.77 21.07 -12.98
C THR A 411 9.98 21.41 -12.10
N TYR A 412 9.77 21.51 -10.78
CA TYR A 412 10.85 21.76 -9.83
C TYR A 412 11.88 20.63 -9.83
N ILE A 413 11.45 19.37 -9.79
CA ILE A 413 12.34 18.21 -9.80
C ILE A 413 13.15 18.17 -11.10
N GLN A 414 12.50 18.29 -12.26
CA GLN A 414 13.17 18.29 -13.57
C GLN A 414 14.18 19.44 -13.74
N SER A 415 13.91 20.60 -13.12
CA SER A 415 14.81 21.75 -13.17
C SER A 415 16.05 21.58 -12.28
N ASN A 416 15.98 20.73 -11.26
CA ASN A 416 16.99 20.60 -10.22
C ASN A 416 17.78 19.28 -10.30
N VAL A 417 17.16 18.20 -10.77
CA VAL A 417 17.78 16.88 -10.88
C VAL A 417 18.52 16.77 -12.21
N ARG A 418 19.85 16.86 -12.12
CA ARG A 418 20.80 16.55 -13.20
C ARG A 418 21.25 15.11 -13.04
N SER A 419 20.45 14.18 -13.57
CA SER A 419 20.81 12.76 -13.58
C SER A 419 21.64 12.43 -14.82
N THR A 420 22.79 11.79 -14.62
CA THR A 420 23.55 11.15 -15.70
C THR A 420 22.89 9.87 -16.21
N HIS A 421 21.91 9.35 -15.46
CA HIS A 421 21.13 8.17 -15.82
C HIS A 421 19.77 8.58 -16.38
N PRO A 422 19.31 7.95 -17.48
CA PRO A 422 17.98 8.20 -18.00
C PRO A 422 16.93 7.77 -16.98
N TYR A 423 15.87 8.56 -16.87
CA TYR A 423 14.68 8.21 -16.11
C TYR A 423 13.42 8.50 -16.93
N THR A 424 12.35 7.75 -16.65
CA THR A 424 11.02 8.00 -17.19
C THR A 424 10.08 8.48 -16.10
N ILE A 425 9.06 9.24 -16.51
CA ILE A 425 7.95 9.62 -15.63
C ILE A 425 6.72 8.85 -16.08
N GLU A 426 6.14 8.11 -15.16
CA GLU A 426 4.94 7.29 -15.37
C GLU A 426 3.79 7.84 -14.51
N PRO A 427 2.53 7.71 -14.97
CA PRO A 427 1.40 8.36 -14.30
C PRO A 427 0.98 7.69 -12.98
N TYR A 428 1.20 6.38 -12.84
CA TYR A 428 0.76 5.61 -11.68
C TYR A 428 1.86 4.67 -11.21
N TYR A 429 2.17 4.76 -9.93
CA TYR A 429 2.87 3.72 -9.19
C TYR A 429 1.97 2.47 -9.16
N PRO A 430 2.48 1.29 -9.53
CA PRO A 430 1.63 0.11 -9.75
C PRO A 430 1.25 -0.62 -8.45
N TYR A 431 1.80 -0.22 -7.31
CA TYR A 431 1.56 -0.79 -6.00
C TYR A 431 0.81 0.20 -5.10
N ILE A 432 0.25 -0.31 -4.01
CA ILE A 432 -0.36 0.52 -2.96
C ILE A 432 0.77 1.35 -2.34
N SER A 433 0.46 2.59 -1.95
CA SER A 433 1.46 3.47 -1.34
C SER A 433 0.77 4.52 -0.48
N ASP A 434 1.51 5.00 0.52
CA ASP A 434 1.15 6.11 1.40
C ASP A 434 0.89 7.44 0.68
N MET A 435 1.34 7.58 -0.57
CA MET A 435 0.92 8.67 -1.47
C MET A 435 -0.61 8.79 -1.58
N SER A 436 -1.36 7.73 -1.30
CA SER A 436 -2.83 7.75 -1.29
C SER A 436 -3.41 8.70 -0.24
N PHE A 437 -2.65 9.06 0.80
CA PHE A 437 -3.15 9.88 1.92
C PHE A 437 -2.76 11.36 1.84
N VAL A 438 -1.99 11.78 0.84
CA VAL A 438 -1.48 13.17 0.80
C VAL A 438 -2.34 14.13 -0.02
N LYS A 439 -3.38 13.60 -0.69
CA LYS A 439 -4.26 14.35 -1.58
C LYS A 439 -5.73 14.18 -1.23
N GLY A 440 -6.52 15.24 -1.41
CA GLY A 440 -7.93 15.22 -1.03
C GLY A 440 -8.81 14.31 -1.90
N VAL A 441 -9.68 13.53 -1.27
CA VAL A 441 -10.73 12.76 -1.98
C VAL A 441 -11.93 13.67 -2.28
N ASN A 442 -12.48 13.56 -3.48
CA ASN A 442 -13.66 14.34 -3.84
C ASN A 442 -14.91 13.91 -3.04
N GLN A 443 -15.81 14.87 -2.76
CA GLN A 443 -17.00 14.63 -1.92
C GLN A 443 -18.00 13.63 -2.52
N HIS A 444 -18.04 13.50 -3.85
CA HIS A 444 -18.89 12.52 -4.52
C HIS A 444 -18.43 11.09 -4.20
N GLU A 445 -17.12 10.85 -4.21
CA GLU A 445 -16.52 9.56 -3.93
C GLU A 445 -16.65 9.18 -2.45
N ILE A 446 -16.46 10.14 -1.53
CA ILE A 446 -16.71 9.94 -0.09
C ILE A 446 -18.16 9.54 0.15
N LYS A 447 -19.11 10.23 -0.52
CA LYS A 447 -20.53 9.88 -0.42
C LYS A 447 -20.80 8.48 -0.97
N ALA A 448 -20.19 8.10 -2.09
CA ALA A 448 -20.33 6.75 -2.65
C ALA A 448 -19.79 5.68 -1.68
N LEU A 449 -18.60 5.89 -1.10
CA LEU A 449 -18.03 5.01 -0.08
C LEU A 449 -19.00 4.75 1.07
N LYS A 450 -19.50 5.83 1.70
CA LYS A 450 -20.43 5.74 2.84
C LYS A 450 -21.70 4.96 2.49
N GLN A 451 -22.17 5.05 1.25
CA GLN A 451 -23.37 4.33 0.81
C GLN A 451 -23.16 2.81 0.66
N TYR A 452 -21.93 2.36 0.42
CA TYR A 452 -21.62 0.94 0.21
C TYR A 452 -20.89 0.28 1.37
N LEU A 453 -20.48 1.04 2.39
CA LEU A 453 -19.91 0.55 3.65
C LEU A 453 -21.02 0.15 4.64
N PRO A 454 -21.08 -1.10 5.12
CA PRO A 454 -22.06 -1.51 6.13
C PRO A 454 -21.90 -0.79 7.47
N ASN A 455 -20.66 -0.56 7.86
CA ASN A 455 -20.21 0.16 9.05
C ASN A 455 -19.72 1.56 8.67
N ASP A 456 -20.55 2.37 7.99
CA ASP A 456 -20.19 3.71 7.50
C ASP A 456 -19.60 4.65 8.56
N HIS A 457 -20.01 4.49 9.82
CA HIS A 457 -19.48 5.22 10.98
C HIS A 457 -18.00 4.91 11.31
N ARG A 458 -17.43 3.83 10.76
CA ARG A 458 -15.99 3.48 10.87
C ARG A 458 -15.13 4.23 9.87
N LEU A 459 -15.71 4.84 8.83
CA LEU A 459 -14.93 5.65 7.89
C LEU A 459 -14.37 6.87 8.63
N ASP A 460 -13.05 6.97 8.70
CA ASP A 460 -12.40 8.08 9.37
C ASP A 460 -12.55 9.38 8.55
N GLU A 461 -13.63 10.11 8.82
CA GLU A 461 -13.91 11.40 8.20
C GLU A 461 -12.86 12.45 8.58
N ARG A 462 -12.27 12.37 9.78
CA ARG A 462 -11.22 13.29 10.22
C ARG A 462 -9.99 13.10 9.33
N MET A 463 -9.60 11.86 9.06
CA MET A 463 -8.52 11.54 8.12
C MET A 463 -8.82 12.10 6.73
N LEU A 464 -10.01 11.87 6.16
CA LEU A 464 -10.39 12.42 4.85
C LEU A 464 -10.33 13.97 4.82
N HIS A 465 -10.75 14.63 5.90
CA HIS A 465 -10.64 16.08 6.03
C HIS A 465 -9.17 16.54 6.11
N MET A 466 -8.31 15.82 6.83
CA MET A 466 -6.88 16.11 6.89
C MET A 466 -6.20 15.92 5.53
N MET A 467 -6.56 14.89 4.77
CA MET A 467 -6.08 14.71 3.38
C MET A 467 -6.44 15.92 2.50
N SER A 468 -7.70 16.38 2.56
CA SER A 468 -8.14 17.58 1.83
C SER A 468 -7.49 18.86 2.34
N ALA A 469 -7.13 18.93 3.62
CA ALA A 469 -6.42 20.08 4.18
C ALA A 469 -4.94 20.11 3.78
N LEU A 470 -4.32 18.95 3.56
CA LEU A 470 -2.94 18.81 3.08
C LEU A 470 -2.83 19.04 1.56
N ASP A 471 -3.67 18.35 0.79
CA ASP A 471 -3.86 18.44 -0.68
C ASP A 471 -2.57 18.71 -1.49
N CYS A 472 -1.59 17.83 -1.35
CA CYS A 472 -0.29 17.96 -2.01
C CYS A 472 -0.21 17.20 -3.33
N GLU A 473 0.63 17.70 -4.23
CA GLU A 473 1.16 16.88 -5.33
C GLU A 473 2.09 15.80 -4.79
N MET A 474 2.21 14.69 -5.51
CA MET A 474 3.04 13.56 -5.11
C MET A 474 3.84 12.99 -6.27
N ILE A 475 5.01 12.44 -5.94
CA ILE A 475 5.83 11.64 -6.84
C ILE A 475 6.55 10.55 -6.06
N ASN A 476 6.62 9.34 -6.60
CA ASN A 476 7.51 8.30 -6.08
C ASN A 476 8.86 8.34 -6.82
N ILE A 477 9.96 8.34 -6.06
CA ILE A 477 11.33 8.23 -6.56
C ILE A 477 12.05 7.19 -5.70
N GLY A 478 12.12 5.95 -6.21
CA GLY A 478 12.68 4.82 -5.47
C GLY A 478 14.01 4.30 -5.98
N PRO A 479 14.69 3.45 -5.19
CA PRO A 479 15.81 2.66 -5.67
C PRO A 479 15.33 1.53 -6.59
N LEU A 480 16.25 0.94 -7.34
CA LEU A 480 16.00 -0.25 -8.15
C LEU A 480 16.39 -1.50 -7.37
N GLY A 481 15.58 -2.54 -7.53
CA GLY A 481 15.88 -3.85 -6.97
C GLY A 481 14.97 -4.92 -7.53
N LYS A 482 15.02 -6.10 -6.93
CA LYS A 482 14.27 -7.26 -7.38
C LYS A 482 13.68 -7.99 -6.18
N ASP A 483 12.58 -8.68 -6.44
CA ASP A 483 11.93 -9.60 -5.50
C ASP A 483 11.47 -8.91 -4.20
N ALA A 484 10.91 -7.69 -4.30
CA ALA A 484 10.16 -7.06 -3.20
C ALA A 484 9.11 -8.03 -2.63
N HIS A 485 8.94 -8.02 -1.31
CA HIS A 485 8.09 -8.94 -0.54
C HIS A 485 8.40 -10.44 -0.68
N GLN A 486 9.54 -10.82 -1.29
CA GLN A 486 9.92 -12.21 -1.48
C GLN A 486 11.26 -12.53 -0.79
N TRP A 487 11.52 -13.81 -0.59
CA TRP A 487 12.68 -14.31 0.14
C TRP A 487 14.05 -14.10 -0.54
N THR A 488 14.06 -13.58 -1.78
CA THR A 488 15.28 -13.20 -2.51
C THR A 488 15.40 -11.70 -2.71
N GLU A 489 14.67 -10.91 -1.90
CA GLU A 489 14.68 -9.44 -1.93
C GLU A 489 16.11 -8.87 -1.88
N ARG A 490 16.36 -7.92 -2.78
CA ARG A 490 17.65 -7.23 -2.90
C ARG A 490 17.53 -5.89 -3.60
N VAL A 491 18.37 -4.95 -3.18
CA VAL A 491 18.51 -3.60 -3.76
C VAL A 491 19.86 -3.44 -4.46
N SER A 492 19.90 -2.66 -5.54
CA SER A 492 21.17 -2.20 -6.16
C SER A 492 21.75 -1.04 -5.37
N LEU A 493 22.98 -1.17 -4.88
CA LEU A 493 23.71 -0.12 -4.17
C LEU A 493 23.98 1.09 -5.05
N SER A 494 24.24 0.89 -6.35
CA SER A 494 24.34 1.97 -7.33
C SER A 494 23.03 2.75 -7.46
N SER A 495 21.89 2.05 -7.43
CA SER A 495 20.56 2.70 -7.45
C SER A 495 20.25 3.45 -6.15
N PHE A 496 20.70 2.92 -5.00
CA PHE A 496 20.59 3.59 -3.71
C PHE A 496 21.44 4.87 -3.68
N ASP A 497 22.67 4.82 -4.21
CA ASP A 497 23.51 6.01 -4.38
C ASP A 497 22.86 7.04 -5.31
N TRP A 498 22.26 6.58 -6.42
CA TRP A 498 21.52 7.44 -7.36
C TRP A 498 20.33 8.13 -6.67
N LEU A 499 19.59 7.39 -5.84
CA LEU A 499 18.46 7.92 -5.09
C LEU A 499 18.91 9.04 -4.15
N ILE A 500 19.94 8.82 -3.33
CA ILE A 500 20.46 9.85 -2.43
C ILE A 500 20.86 11.10 -3.22
N ASN A 501 21.59 10.94 -4.32
CA ASN A 501 22.02 12.08 -5.14
C ASN A 501 20.83 12.82 -5.76
N THR A 502 19.79 12.10 -6.18
CA THR A 502 18.57 12.68 -6.75
C THR A 502 17.80 13.48 -5.71
N LEU A 503 17.57 12.90 -4.52
CA LEU A 503 16.88 13.58 -3.43
C LEU A 503 17.68 14.77 -2.89
N ALA A 504 19.00 14.64 -2.76
CA ALA A 504 19.89 15.74 -2.36
C ALA A 504 19.80 16.90 -3.35
N GLN A 505 19.77 16.61 -4.66
CA GLN A 505 19.57 17.63 -5.68
C GLN A 505 18.18 18.27 -5.63
N CYS A 506 17.17 17.67 -5.01
CA CYS A 506 15.89 18.36 -4.79
C CYS A 506 15.99 19.42 -3.68
N VAL A 507 16.85 19.26 -2.68
CA VAL A 507 16.89 20.15 -1.50
C VAL A 507 18.13 21.05 -1.42
N LEU A 508 19.21 20.71 -2.14
CA LEU A 508 20.48 21.44 -2.16
C LEU A 508 20.80 21.98 -3.57
N GLU A 509 21.50 23.11 -3.61
CA GLU A 509 22.22 23.58 -4.79
C GLU A 509 23.50 22.75 -4.97
N VAL A 510 23.44 21.81 -5.91
CA VAL A 510 24.59 20.98 -6.24
C VAL A 510 25.39 21.66 -7.35
N LYS A 511 26.62 22.09 -7.02
CA LYS A 511 27.65 22.40 -8.02
C LYS A 511 28.41 21.10 -8.33
N ASP A 512 28.81 20.91 -9.58
CA ASP A 512 29.43 19.66 -10.09
C ASP A 512 30.60 19.16 -9.21
N GLU A 513 31.27 20.05 -8.46
CA GLU A 513 32.39 19.76 -7.55
C GLU A 513 32.04 18.92 -6.29
N ILE A 514 30.77 18.84 -5.86
CA ILE A 514 30.39 18.16 -4.60
C ILE A 514 30.34 16.62 -4.73
N PHE A 515 30.21 16.11 -5.97
CA PHE A 515 30.05 14.67 -6.21
C PHE A 515 31.22 14.02 -6.97
N ASP A 516 32.14 14.82 -7.53
CA ASP A 516 33.34 14.34 -8.25
C ASP A 516 34.60 14.19 -7.39
N SER A 517 34.58 14.59 -6.11
CA SER A 517 35.76 14.45 -5.24
C SER A 517 35.94 13.03 -4.71
N ASN A 518 36.56 12.19 -5.54
CA ASN A 518 37.36 11.03 -5.13
C ASN A 518 38.73 11.45 -4.53
N GLU A 519 38.87 12.69 -4.02
CA GLU A 519 40.13 13.17 -3.48
C GLU A 519 40.26 12.85 -1.98
N GLN A 520 41.29 12.07 -1.68
CA GLN A 520 41.87 11.92 -0.36
C GLN A 520 42.20 13.30 0.24
N PHE A 521 41.42 13.77 1.20
CA PHE A 521 41.89 14.82 2.11
C PHE A 521 42.77 14.20 3.19
N LEU A 522 44.04 14.00 2.84
CA LEU A 522 45.13 13.90 3.80
C LEU A 522 45.63 15.31 4.13
N GLY A 523 45.41 15.75 5.36
CA GLY A 523 46.27 16.67 6.13
C GLY A 523 46.40 18.12 5.66
N THR A 524 45.89 19.06 6.44
CA THR A 524 46.69 19.82 7.44
C THR A 524 45.78 20.57 8.40
#